data_AF-A0A815RJW9-F1
#
_entry.id   AF-A0A815RJW9-F1
#
_cell.length_a   1.000
_cell.length_b   1.000
_cell.length_c   1.000
_cell.angle_alpha   90.00
_cell.angle_beta   90.00
_cell.angle_gamma   90.00
#
_symmetry.space_group_name_H-M   'P 1'
#
loop_
_entity.id
_entity.type
_entity.pdbx_description
1 polymer ?
#
loop_
_entity_poly.entity_id
_entity_poly.type
_entity_poly.pdbx_seq_one_letter_code
_entity_poly.pdbx_strand_id
1 'polypeptide(L)'
;MGETGTRSRSYRIHKFDPNQYDWEDWEILLDTYINVEGIIEDNQKRNILIASLGVIPFKTLISLCKPKKPTDYSYTEIITKLRTNYTRVTFASTERIKFFQTKQEASQSLPEFANTLRGKTTT
;
A
#
# COMPACT_ATOMS: atom_id res chain seq x y z
N MET A 1 -11.31 -45.09 6.80
CA MET A 1 -12.04 -43.82 6.65
C MET A 1 -11.68 -42.95 7.83
N GLY A 2 -10.76 -42.01 7.63
CA GLY A 2 -10.31 -41.07 8.65
C GLY A 2 -9.99 -39.77 7.95
N GLU A 3 -10.90 -38.81 8.10
CA GLU A 3 -10.83 -37.49 7.50
C GLU A 3 -9.56 -36.78 7.97
N THR A 4 -8.58 -36.63 7.07
CA THR A 4 -7.50 -35.67 7.28
C THR A 4 -8.08 -34.29 7.01
N GLY A 5 -8.63 -33.69 8.07
CA GLY A 5 -8.99 -32.28 8.06
C GLY A 5 -7.76 -31.46 7.72
N THR A 6 -7.66 -31.02 6.47
CA THR A 6 -6.71 -30.00 6.03
C THR A 6 -7.10 -28.72 6.77
N ARG A 7 -6.57 -28.53 7.98
CA ARG A 7 -6.53 -27.21 8.62
C ARG A 7 -5.62 -26.35 7.75
N SER A 8 -6.16 -25.85 6.64
CA SER A 8 -5.57 -24.73 5.94
C SER A 8 -5.54 -23.59 6.95
N ARG A 9 -4.36 -23.33 7.53
CA ARG A 9 -4.12 -22.07 8.22
C ARG A 9 -4.31 -21.02 7.14
N SER A 10 -5.51 -20.46 7.06
CA SER A 10 -5.85 -19.38 6.14
C SER A 10 -4.83 -18.28 6.36
N TYR A 11 -3.81 -18.22 5.51
CA TYR A 11 -2.89 -17.11 5.47
C TYR A 11 -3.76 -15.93 5.06
N ARG A 12 -4.00 -14.98 5.96
CA ARG A 12 -4.76 -13.78 5.61
C ARG A 12 -3.77 -12.70 5.30
N ILE A 13 -3.83 -12.16 4.10
CA ILE A 13 -3.08 -10.97 3.75
C ILE A 13 -3.51 -9.80 4.65
N HIS A 14 -2.53 -9.03 5.11
CA HIS A 14 -2.79 -7.79 5.84
C HIS A 14 -3.46 -6.77 4.92
N LYS A 15 -4.45 -6.06 5.45
CA LYS A 15 -5.12 -5.03 4.65
C LYS A 15 -4.15 -3.91 4.32
N PHE A 16 -4.20 -3.38 3.10
CA PHE A 16 -3.43 -2.21 2.72
C PHE A 16 -3.84 -0.99 3.55
N ASP A 17 -2.87 -0.40 4.23
CA ASP A 17 -2.98 0.89 4.89
C ASP A 17 -1.77 1.75 4.47
N PRO A 18 -1.98 2.89 3.80
CA PRO A 18 -0.90 3.75 3.32
C PRO A 18 -0.10 4.40 4.44
N ASN A 19 -0.55 4.31 5.70
CA ASN A 19 0.23 4.77 6.86
C ASN A 19 1.17 3.69 7.41
N GLN A 20 1.00 2.44 7.00
CA GLN A 20 1.75 1.29 7.51
C GLN A 20 2.64 0.66 6.44
N TYR A 21 2.22 0.72 5.18
CA TYR A 21 2.92 0.10 4.06
C TYR A 21 3.10 1.09 2.91
N ASP A 22 4.27 1.04 2.29
CA ASP A 22 4.44 1.54 0.92
C ASP A 22 3.68 0.62 -0.04
N TRP A 23 3.12 1.21 -1.10
CA TRP A 23 2.30 0.46 -2.05
C TRP A 23 3.08 -0.68 -2.72
N GLU A 24 4.33 -0.43 -3.10
CA GLU A 24 5.18 -1.40 -3.81
C GLU A 24 5.45 -2.64 -2.96
N ASP A 25 5.79 -2.45 -1.68
CA ASP A 25 6.00 -3.55 -0.74
C ASP A 25 4.72 -4.36 -0.50
N TRP A 26 3.60 -3.67 -0.33
CA TRP A 26 2.32 -4.34 -0.11
C TRP A 26 1.81 -5.08 -1.34
N GLU A 27 2.06 -4.54 -2.54
CA GLU A 27 1.73 -5.19 -3.81
C GLU A 27 2.48 -6.53 -3.97
N ILE A 28 3.76 -6.60 -3.56
CA ILE A 28 4.52 -7.85 -3.53
C ILE A 28 3.87 -8.88 -2.59
N LEU A 29 3.38 -8.46 -1.41
CA LEU A 29 2.66 -9.34 -0.49
C LEU A 29 1.36 -9.87 -1.11
N LEU A 30 0.64 -9.01 -1.84
CA LEU A 30 -0.59 -9.39 -2.54
C LEU A 30 -0.32 -10.42 -3.63
N ASP A 31 0.67 -10.17 -4.49
CA ASP A 31 1.01 -11.10 -5.57
C ASP A 31 1.49 -12.44 -5.00
N THR A 32 2.28 -12.42 -3.92
CA THR A 32 2.71 -13.66 -3.24
C THR A 32 1.52 -14.42 -2.69
N TYR A 33 0.56 -13.74 -2.05
CA TYR A 33 -0.65 -14.36 -1.54
C TYR A 33 -1.49 -15.00 -2.66
N ILE A 34 -1.73 -14.26 -3.74
CA ILE A 34 -2.48 -14.75 -4.92
C ILE A 34 -1.82 -16.01 -5.50
N ASN A 35 -0.49 -16.01 -5.59
CA ASN A 35 0.28 -17.13 -6.13
C ASN A 35 0.23 -18.36 -5.22
N VAL A 36 0.35 -18.19 -3.90
CA VAL A 36 0.28 -19.30 -2.93
C VAL A 36 -1.09 -19.95 -2.91
N GLU A 37 -2.16 -19.15 -2.98
CA GLU A 37 -3.53 -19.65 -3.03
C GLU A 37 -3.93 -20.18 -4.43
N GLY A 38 -3.05 -20.06 -5.43
CA GLY A 38 -3.27 -20.61 -6.78
C GLY A 38 -4.39 -19.92 -7.55
N ILE A 39 -4.66 -18.64 -7.28
CA ILE A 39 -5.77 -17.91 -7.90
C ILE A 39 -5.35 -17.43 -9.29
N ILE A 40 -6.05 -17.92 -10.30
CA ILE A 40 -5.76 -17.61 -11.71
C ILE A 40 -6.77 -16.63 -12.29
N GLU A 41 -8.05 -16.76 -11.92
CA GLU A 41 -9.13 -15.96 -12.53
C GLU A 41 -9.04 -14.47 -12.16
N ASP A 42 -9.16 -13.61 -13.18
CA ASP A 42 -9.02 -12.15 -13.03
C ASP A 42 -10.06 -11.55 -12.07
N ASN A 43 -11.32 -12.00 -12.16
CA ASN A 43 -12.40 -11.60 -11.27
C ASN A 43 -12.08 -11.95 -9.80
N GLN A 44 -11.48 -13.11 -9.53
CA GLN A 44 -11.09 -13.52 -8.18
C GLN A 44 -9.92 -12.67 -7.67
N LYS A 45 -8.88 -12.47 -8.49
CA LYS A 45 -7.76 -11.57 -8.15
C LYS A 45 -8.24 -10.17 -7.82
N ARG A 46 -9.12 -9.62 -8.64
CA ARG A 46 -9.77 -8.32 -8.42
C ARG A 46 -10.53 -8.28 -7.10
N ASN A 47 -11.36 -9.28 -6.84
CA ASN A 47 -12.17 -9.31 -5.62
C ASN A 47 -11.27 -9.40 -4.37
N ILE A 48 -10.17 -10.15 -4.45
CA ILE A 48 -9.17 -10.26 -3.38
C ILE A 48 -8.44 -8.94 -3.17
N LEU A 49 -7.99 -8.27 -4.24
CA LEU A 49 -7.42 -6.93 -4.15
C LEU A 49 -8.38 -5.98 -3.42
N ILE A 50 -9.64 -5.91 -3.85
CA ILE A 50 -10.66 -5.04 -3.23
C ILE A 50 -10.88 -5.39 -1.75
N ALA A 51 -10.99 -6.69 -1.42
CA ALA A 51 -11.19 -7.15 -0.05
C ALA A 51 -9.98 -6.89 0.87
N SER A 52 -8.79 -6.79 0.27
CA SER A 52 -7.53 -6.56 0.97
C SER A 52 -7.23 -5.07 1.15
N LEU A 53 -8.10 -4.16 0.72
CA LEU A 53 -7.95 -2.73 0.99
C LEU A 53 -8.46 -2.36 2.38
N GLY A 54 -7.73 -1.48 3.07
CA GLY A 54 -8.25 -0.73 4.20
C GLY A 54 -9.35 0.26 3.81
N VAL A 55 -10.01 0.85 4.80
CA VAL A 55 -11.17 1.75 4.57
C VAL A 55 -10.82 2.94 3.69
N ILE A 56 -9.66 3.58 3.91
CA ILE A 56 -9.23 4.76 3.16
C ILE A 56 -8.92 4.38 1.70
N PRO A 57 -8.04 3.39 1.41
CA PRO A 57 -7.80 2.96 0.03
C PRO A 57 -9.01 2.46 -0.72
N PHE A 58 -9.94 1.79 -0.03
CA PHE A 58 -11.20 1.39 -0.65
C PHE A 58 -12.03 2.61 -1.11
N LYS A 59 -12.15 3.66 -0.28
CA LYS A 59 -12.85 4.90 -0.67
C LYS A 59 -12.15 5.60 -1.84
N THR A 60 -10.82 5.63 -1.82
CA THR A 60 -10.01 6.18 -2.93
C THR A 60 -10.29 5.42 -4.23
N LEU A 61 -10.29 4.08 -4.19
CA LEU A 61 -10.63 3.25 -5.35
C LEU A 61 -12.00 3.59 -5.92
N ILE A 62 -13.03 3.67 -5.06
CA ILE A 62 -14.38 4.04 -5.48
C ILE A 62 -14.39 5.40 -6.19
N SER A 63 -13.63 6.37 -5.69
CA SER A 63 -13.49 7.68 -6.35
C SER A 63 -12.80 7.59 -7.71
N LEU A 64 -11.74 6.78 -7.84
CA LEU A 64 -10.97 6.57 -9.08
C LEU A 64 -11.73 5.79 -10.16
N CYS A 65 -12.75 5.03 -9.77
CA CYS A 65 -13.58 4.23 -10.66
C CYS A 65 -14.82 4.98 -11.19
N LYS A 66 -15.19 6.13 -10.63
CA LYS A 66 -16.37 6.89 -11.09
C LYS A 66 -16.27 7.21 -12.58
N PRO A 67 -17.38 7.08 -13.35
CA PRO A 67 -18.75 6.76 -12.89
C PRO A 67 -19.07 5.25 -12.73
N LYS A 68 -18.14 4.35 -13.04
CA LYS A 68 -18.35 2.89 -12.98
C LYS A 68 -18.04 2.32 -11.59
N LYS A 69 -18.42 1.06 -11.34
CA LYS A 69 -18.06 0.35 -10.09
C LYS A 69 -16.67 -0.27 -10.23
N PRO A 70 -15.92 -0.43 -9.14
CA PRO A 70 -14.63 -1.15 -9.18
C PRO A 70 -14.75 -2.56 -9.75
N THR A 71 -15.88 -3.24 -9.53
CA THR A 71 -16.14 -4.59 -10.06
C THR A 71 -16.31 -4.64 -11.57
N ASP A 72 -16.49 -3.50 -12.24
CA ASP A 72 -16.65 -3.42 -13.70
C ASP A 72 -15.28 -3.32 -14.41
N TYR A 73 -14.19 -3.19 -13.65
CA TYR A 73 -12.82 -3.14 -14.16
C TYR A 73 -12.15 -4.53 -14.02
N SER A 74 -11.08 -4.73 -14.78
CA SER A 74 -10.16 -5.86 -14.60
C SER A 74 -9.23 -5.65 -13.39
N TYR A 75 -8.60 -6.72 -12.92
CA TYR A 75 -7.57 -6.64 -11.88
C TYR A 75 -6.47 -5.63 -12.25
N THR A 76 -5.95 -5.76 -13.47
CA THR A 76 -4.84 -4.93 -13.98
C THR A 76 -5.18 -3.44 -14.00
N GLU A 77 -6.42 -3.08 -14.38
CA GLU A 77 -6.85 -1.69 -14.38
C GLU A 77 -6.94 -1.11 -12.96
N ILE A 78 -7.48 -1.88 -12.01
CA ILE A 78 -7.60 -1.45 -10.61
C ILE A 78 -6.22 -1.27 -9.99
N ILE A 79 -5.35 -2.28 -10.14
CA ILE A 79 -4.04 -2.25 -9.51
C ILE A 79 -3.17 -1.11 -10.07
N THR A 80 -3.27 -0.84 -11.37
CA THR A 80 -2.59 0.29 -12.00
C THR A 80 -3.10 1.65 -11.49
N LYS A 81 -4.43 1.81 -11.33
CA LYS A 81 -5.02 3.04 -10.78
C LYS A 81 -4.54 3.29 -9.35
N LEU A 82 -4.50 2.25 -8.52
CA LEU A 82 -4.06 2.34 -7.14
C LEU A 82 -2.56 2.60 -7.04
N ARG A 83 -1.73 1.89 -7.81
CA ARG A 83 -0.29 2.14 -7.91
C ARG A 83 0.00 3.59 -8.29
N THR A 84 -0.66 4.09 -9.34
CA THR A 84 -0.48 5.50 -9.78
C THR A 84 -0.85 6.51 -8.69
N ASN A 85 -1.86 6.21 -7.87
CA ASN A 85 -2.29 7.08 -6.79
C ASN A 85 -1.34 7.01 -5.58
N TYR A 86 -1.00 5.82 -5.12
CA TYR A 86 -0.25 5.63 -3.88
C TYR A 86 1.25 5.78 -4.04
N THR A 87 1.83 5.36 -5.17
CA THR A 87 3.25 5.63 -5.48
C THR A 87 3.54 7.14 -5.51
N ARG A 88 2.60 7.99 -5.96
CA ARG A 88 2.79 9.46 -5.90
C ARG A 88 2.73 10.03 -4.48
N VAL A 89 1.92 9.42 -3.61
CA VAL A 89 1.67 9.93 -2.25
C VAL A 89 2.77 9.52 -1.27
N THR A 90 3.40 8.36 -1.47
CA THR A 90 4.52 7.90 -0.63
C THR A 90 5.72 8.84 -0.73
N PHE A 91 6.12 9.28 -1.93
CA PHE A 91 7.24 10.23 -2.07
C PHE A 91 7.04 11.51 -1.25
N ALA A 92 5.88 12.19 -1.40
CA ALA A 92 5.62 13.47 -0.74
C ALA A 92 5.30 13.35 0.77
N SER A 93 4.85 12.18 1.23
CA SER A 93 4.52 11.94 2.66
C SER A 93 5.74 11.44 3.43
N THR A 94 6.54 10.57 2.83
CA THR A 94 7.78 10.05 3.42
C THR A 94 8.82 11.15 3.60
N GLU A 95 8.96 12.08 2.66
CA GLU A 95 9.84 13.25 2.84
C GLU A 95 9.37 14.17 3.98
N ARG A 96 8.05 14.42 4.07
CA ARG A 96 7.47 15.20 5.18
C ARG A 96 7.67 14.49 6.52
N ILE A 97 7.41 13.19 6.60
CA ILE A 97 7.61 12.42 7.82
C ILE A 97 9.10 12.41 8.21
N LYS A 98 10.01 12.17 7.27
CA LYS A 98 11.47 12.27 7.51
C LYS A 98 11.86 13.66 7.99
N PHE A 99 11.28 14.72 7.43
CA PHE A 99 11.51 16.09 7.88
C PHE A 99 11.04 16.30 9.32
N PHE A 100 9.78 15.96 9.65
CA PHE A 100 9.22 16.13 10.99
C PHE A 100 9.82 15.20 12.05
N GLN A 101 10.36 14.05 11.65
CA GLN A 101 11.08 13.12 12.52
C GLN A 101 12.55 13.50 12.70
N THR A 102 13.09 14.44 11.93
CA THR A 102 14.47 14.90 12.11
C THR A 102 14.56 15.66 13.43
N LYS A 103 15.29 15.10 14.40
CA LYS A 103 15.59 15.74 15.68
C LYS A 103 17.02 16.29 15.65
N GLN A 104 17.25 17.36 16.41
CA GLN A 104 18.59 17.87 16.63
C GLN A 104 19.35 16.88 17.52
N GLU A 105 20.52 16.45 17.06
CA GLU A 105 21.39 15.59 17.85
C GLU A 105 22.05 16.37 19.00
N ALA A 106 22.36 15.70 20.12
CA ALA A 106 22.88 16.35 21.33
C ALA A 106 24.22 17.09 21.12
N SER A 107 24.99 16.68 20.12
CA SER A 107 26.28 17.29 19.73
C SER A 107 26.14 18.33 18.61
N GLN A 108 24.95 18.52 18.04
CA GLN A 108 24.75 19.40 16.90
C GLN A 108 24.42 20.82 17.36
N SER A 109 25.08 21.82 16.79
CA SER A 109 24.75 23.22 17.07
C SER A 109 23.46 23.64 16.35
N LEU A 110 22.75 24.63 16.91
CA LEU A 110 21.53 25.19 16.31
C LEU A 110 21.69 25.61 14.82
N PRO A 111 22.77 26.31 14.40
CA PRO A 111 22.95 26.69 13.00
C PRO A 111 23.23 25.49 12.07
N GLU A 112 23.91 24.45 12.55
CA GLU A 112 24.11 23.21 11.78
C GLU A 112 22.79 22.48 11.57
N PHE A 113 21.95 22.39 12.60
CA PHE A 113 20.62 21.80 12.49
C PHE A 113 19.73 22.58 11.51
N ALA A 114 19.74 23.91 11.57
CA ALA A 114 18.99 24.75 10.64
C ALA A 114 19.45 24.58 9.17
N ASN A 115 20.74 24.35 8.94
CA ASN A 115 21.27 24.05 7.60
C ASN A 115 20.87 22.65 7.12
N THR A 116 20.85 21.64 8.00
CA THR A 116 20.32 20.30 7.69
C THR A 116 18.85 20.36 7.29
N LEU A 117 18.03 21.14 8.00
CA LEU A 117 16.61 21.31 7.67
C LEU A 117 16.41 22.01 6.32
N ARG A 118 17.17 23.07 6.02
CA ARG A 118 17.13 23.77 4.72
C ARG A 118 17.54 22.89 3.54
N GLY A 119 18.51 22.00 3.73
CA GLY A 119 18.92 21.04 2.70
C GLY A 119 17.81 20.04 2.33
N LYS A 120 16.90 19.75 3.26
CA LYS A 120 15.78 18.81 3.08
C LYS A 120 14.51 19.43 2.48
N THR A 121 14.46 20.75 2.25
CA THR A 121 13.29 21.47 1.70
C THR A 121 13.44 21.90 0.25
N THR A 122 14.58 21.64 -0.40
CA THR A 122 14.94 22.22 -1.73
C THR A 122 15.02 21.15 -2.83
N THR A 123 14.10 20.19 -2.88
CA THR A 123 13.98 19.22 -3.99
C THR A 123 12.52 19.14 -4.41
#